data_AF-G8TUI5-F1
#
_entry.id   AF-G8TUI5-F1
#
_cell.length_a   1.000
_cell.length_b   1.000
_cell.length_c   1.000
_cell.angle_alpha   90.00
_cell.angle_beta   90.00
_cell.angle_gamma   90.00
#
_symmetry.space_group_name_H-M   'P 1'
#
loop_
_entity.id
_entity.type
_entity.pdbx_description
1 polymer ?
#
loop_
_entity_poly.entity_id
_entity_poly.type
_entity_poly.pdbx_seq_one_letter_code
_entity_poly.pdbx_strand_id
1 'polypeptide(L)'
;MKIVAYAADAALYCVACAHDLYGVNPTDPADPEHRDREGNPVHPVFEDAHSDQPEHCNACQTLLAIGLSPEGEQYVQKLAARGPVPDAWRGEWPWLFDR
;
A
#
# COMPACT_ATOMS: atom_id res chain seq x y z
N MET A 1 -7.06 3.65 -14.58
CA MET A 1 -6.84 3.18 -13.19
C MET A 1 -5.34 3.12 -12.97
N LYS A 2 -4.84 3.83 -11.97
CA LYS A 2 -3.43 3.84 -11.60
C LYS A 2 -3.13 2.73 -10.60
N ILE A 3 -2.00 2.06 -10.77
CA ILE A 3 -1.50 1.06 -9.82
C ILE A 3 -0.69 1.80 -8.75
N VAL A 4 -0.98 1.50 -7.49
CA VAL A 4 -0.34 2.11 -6.34
C VAL A 4 0.57 1.14 -5.59
N ALA A 5 0.32 -0.17 -5.72
CA ALA A 5 1.12 -1.22 -5.12
C ALA A 5 0.91 -2.57 -5.84
N TYR A 6 1.62 -3.59 -5.41
CA TYR A 6 1.38 -4.98 -5.76
C TYR A 6 1.28 -5.84 -4.49
N ALA A 7 0.39 -6.81 -4.49
CA ALA A 7 0.29 -7.85 -3.48
C ALA A 7 1.06 -9.10 -3.92
N ALA A 8 1.99 -9.56 -3.08
CA ALA A 8 2.83 -10.73 -3.30
C ALA A 8 3.31 -11.27 -1.93
N ASP A 9 3.56 -12.57 -1.79
CA ASP A 9 4.09 -13.18 -0.55
C ASP A 9 3.32 -12.75 0.71
N ALA A 10 1.98 -12.67 0.62
CA ALA A 10 1.08 -12.19 1.67
C ALA A 10 1.39 -10.77 2.22
N ALA A 11 2.06 -9.94 1.43
CA ALA A 11 2.44 -8.58 1.77
C ALA A 11 2.21 -7.62 0.60
N LEU A 12 2.43 -6.33 0.85
CA LEU A 12 2.32 -5.27 -0.16
C LEU A 12 3.69 -4.67 -0.49
N TYR A 13 3.89 -4.36 -1.77
CA TYR A 13 5.11 -3.78 -2.30
C TYR A 13 4.80 -2.56 -3.15
N CYS A 14 5.63 -1.51 -3.05
CA CYS A 14 5.52 -0.38 -3.98
C CYS A 14 5.90 -0.83 -5.39
N VAL A 15 5.46 -0.09 -6.41
CA VAL A 15 5.69 -0.43 -7.83
C VAL A 15 7.17 -0.70 -8.13
N ALA A 16 8.07 0.12 -7.59
CA ALA A 16 9.51 -0.04 -7.81
C ALA A 16 10.06 -1.35 -7.19
N CYS A 17 9.76 -1.61 -5.92
CA CYS A 17 10.21 -2.84 -5.26
C CYS A 17 9.57 -4.09 -5.87
N ALA A 18 8.30 -4.01 -6.28
CA ALA A 18 7.63 -5.12 -6.93
C ALA A 18 8.27 -5.45 -8.29
N HIS A 19 8.59 -4.43 -9.09
CA HIS A 19 9.33 -4.59 -10.34
C HIS A 19 10.69 -5.27 -10.10
N ASP A 20 11.47 -4.79 -9.14
CA ASP A 20 12.81 -5.31 -8.88
C ASP A 20 12.81 -6.74 -8.32
N LEU A 21 11.79 -7.11 -7.54
CA LEU A 21 11.71 -8.42 -6.88
C LEU A 21 10.99 -9.49 -7.70
N TYR A 22 9.95 -9.10 -8.45
CA TYR A 22 9.03 -10.03 -9.13
C TYR A 22 8.93 -9.79 -10.64
N GLY A 23 9.59 -8.76 -11.17
CA GLY A 23 9.59 -8.45 -12.61
C GLY A 23 8.32 -7.77 -13.12
N VAL A 24 7.35 -7.45 -12.25
CA VAL A 24 6.08 -6.86 -12.66
C VAL A 24 6.27 -5.53 -13.38
N ASN A 25 5.51 -5.32 -14.44
CA ASN A 25 5.51 -4.07 -15.20
C ASN A 25 4.17 -3.34 -15.04
N PRO A 26 4.15 -2.08 -14.57
CA PRO A 26 2.90 -1.31 -14.46
C PRO A 26 2.19 -1.06 -15.80
N THR A 27 2.86 -1.22 -16.94
CA THR A 27 2.21 -1.13 -18.27
C THR A 27 1.54 -2.44 -18.69
N ASP A 28 1.87 -3.56 -18.04
CA ASP A 28 1.23 -4.86 -18.25
C ASP A 28 0.94 -5.56 -16.91
N PRO A 29 -0.05 -5.05 -16.16
CA PRO A 29 -0.23 -5.44 -14.76
C PRO A 29 -0.97 -6.77 -14.55
N ALA A 30 -1.45 -7.38 -15.63
CA ALA A 30 -2.21 -8.62 -15.60
C ALA A 30 -1.43 -9.80 -16.20
N ASP A 31 -0.12 -9.65 -16.41
CA ASP A 31 0.72 -10.73 -16.91
C ASP A 31 0.75 -11.89 -15.90
N PRO A 32 0.16 -13.05 -16.26
CA PRO A 32 0.01 -14.19 -15.36
C PRO A 32 1.33 -14.93 -15.07
N GLU A 33 2.42 -14.57 -15.77
CA GLU A 33 3.74 -15.15 -15.56
C GLU A 33 4.44 -14.57 -14.32
N HIS A 34 4.02 -13.39 -13.83
CA HIS A 34 4.58 -12.81 -12.62
C HIS A 34 4.06 -13.54 -11.37
N ARG A 35 4.96 -14.31 -10.76
CA ARG A 35 4.69 -15.08 -9.55
C ARG A 35 5.58 -14.63 -8.41
N ASP A 36 5.05 -14.73 -7.20
CA ASP A 36 5.79 -14.54 -5.96
C ASP A 36 6.69 -15.76 -5.67
N ARG A 37 7.36 -15.77 -4.51
CA ARG A 37 8.32 -16.82 -4.17
C ARG A 37 7.66 -18.16 -3.89
N GLU A 38 6.38 -18.15 -3.56
CA GLU A 38 5.56 -19.34 -3.35
C GLU A 38 4.89 -19.83 -4.64
N GLY A 39 5.07 -19.10 -5.74
CA GLY A 39 4.48 -19.41 -7.03
C GLY A 39 3.05 -18.89 -7.18
N ASN A 40 2.56 -18.02 -6.29
CA ASN A 40 1.24 -17.40 -6.43
C ASN A 40 1.31 -16.20 -7.38
N PRO A 41 0.22 -15.86 -8.09
CA PRO A 41 0.20 -14.67 -8.93
C PRO A 41 0.44 -13.39 -8.12
N VAL A 42 1.25 -12.49 -8.67
CA VAL A 42 1.42 -11.14 -8.12
C VAL A 42 0.26 -10.26 -8.61
N HIS A 43 -0.49 -9.66 -7.69
CA HIS A 43 -1.70 -8.92 -8.01
C HIS A 43 -1.49 -7.40 -7.94
N PRO A 44 -1.90 -6.62 -8.96
CA PRO A 44 -1.87 -5.16 -8.88
C PRO A 44 -2.91 -4.66 -7.87
N VAL A 45 -2.53 -3.63 -7.12
CA VAL A 45 -3.43 -2.87 -6.24
C VAL A 45 -3.66 -1.50 -6.88
N PHE A 46 -4.93 -1.20 -7.15
CA PHE A 46 -5.34 0.03 -7.81
C PHE A 46 -5.66 1.13 -6.80
N GLU A 47 -5.65 2.38 -7.27
CA GLU A 47 -5.90 3.58 -6.46
C GLU A 47 -7.27 3.61 -5.74
N ASP A 48 -8.24 2.81 -6.17
CA ASP A 48 -9.57 2.66 -5.56
C ASP A 48 -9.64 1.54 -4.51
N ALA A 49 -8.53 0.84 -4.26
CA ALA A 49 -8.41 -0.11 -3.16
C ALA A 49 -8.37 0.61 -1.81
N HIS A 50 -8.85 -0.07 -0.78
CA HIS A 50 -8.88 0.44 0.59
C HIS A 50 -8.25 -0.56 1.56
N SER A 51 -7.62 -0.06 2.62
CA SER A 51 -7.13 -0.87 3.75
C SER A 51 -7.64 -0.35 5.09
N ASP A 52 -7.76 -1.25 6.06
CA ASP A 52 -8.14 -0.97 7.44
C ASP A 52 -6.97 -0.42 8.29
N GLN A 53 -5.81 -0.18 7.65
CA GLN A 53 -4.63 0.42 8.28
C GLN A 53 -3.70 1.07 7.24
N PRO A 54 -2.81 1.99 7.66
CA PRO A 54 -1.76 2.51 6.79
C PRO A 54 -0.81 1.42 6.29
N GLU A 55 -0.85 1.17 4.98
CA GLU A 55 0.00 0.15 4.35
C GLU A 55 1.37 0.69 3.98
N HIS A 56 2.40 -0.15 4.15
CA HIS A 56 3.78 0.21 3.81
C HIS A 56 4.38 -0.87 2.93
N CYS A 57 5.31 -0.48 2.06
CA CYS A 57 6.06 -1.45 1.27
C CYS A 57 6.87 -2.35 2.19
N ASN A 58 6.68 -3.67 2.08
CA ASN A 58 7.39 -4.65 2.90
C ASN A 58 8.93 -4.58 2.72
N ALA A 59 9.41 -4.19 1.53
CA ALA A 59 10.84 -4.09 1.24
C ALA A 59 11.48 -2.78 1.72
N CYS A 60 10.91 -1.61 1.37
CA CYS A 60 11.53 -0.30 1.64
C CYS A 60 10.82 0.55 2.71
N GLN A 61 9.72 0.05 3.27
CA GLN A 61 8.92 0.70 4.32
C GLN A 61 8.34 2.08 3.95
N THR A 62 8.34 2.43 2.65
CA THR A 62 7.63 3.64 2.17
C THR A 62 6.12 3.45 2.30
N LEU A 63 5.42 4.49 2.74
CA LEU A 63 3.96 4.53 2.80
C LEU A 63 3.38 4.30 1.40
N LEU A 64 2.40 3.40 1.30
CA LEU A 64 1.69 3.13 0.06
C LEU A 64 0.47 4.04 -0.03
N ALA A 65 0.25 4.63 -1.21
CA ALA A 65 -0.91 5.47 -1.51
C ALA A 65 -2.17 4.62 -1.74
N ILE A 66 -2.50 3.76 -0.78
CA ILE A 66 -3.73 2.96 -0.73
C ILE A 66 -4.70 3.71 0.17
N GLY A 67 -5.95 3.86 -0.28
CA GLY A 67 -6.98 4.55 0.50
C GLY A 67 -7.22 3.87 1.84
N LEU A 68 -7.70 4.61 2.83
CA LEU A 68 -8.17 4.03 4.08
C LEU A 68 -9.66 3.72 3.98
N SER A 69 -10.06 2.57 4.53
CA SER A 69 -11.46 2.31 4.85
C SER A 69 -11.90 3.20 6.04
N PRO A 70 -13.21 3.30 6.34
CA PRO A 70 -13.68 3.96 7.56
C PRO A 70 -13.03 3.41 8.85
N GLU A 71 -12.77 2.10 8.90
CA GLU A 71 -12.05 1.44 9.98
C GLU A 71 -10.58 1.87 10.05
N GLY A 72 -9.94 2.03 8.89
CA GLY A 72 -8.57 2.55 8.76
C GLY A 72 -8.43 4.00 9.22
N GLU A 73 -9.39 4.86 8.88
CA GLU A 73 -9.42 6.24 9.40
C GLU A 73 -9.53 6.26 10.93
N GLN A 74 -10.40 5.42 11.50
CA GLN A 74 -10.53 5.28 12.95
C GLN A 74 -9.24 4.76 13.60
N TYR A 75 -8.54 3.82 12.94
CA TYR A 75 -7.26 3.31 13.41
C TYR A 75 -6.23 4.43 13.52
N VAL A 76 -6.08 5.24 12.45
CA VAL A 76 -5.13 6.36 12.42
C VAL A 76 -5.47 7.39 13.51
N GLN A 77 -6.74 7.78 13.65
CA GLN A 77 -7.17 8.72 14.68
C GLN A 77 -6.90 8.20 16.10
N LYS A 78 -7.16 6.91 16.36
CA LYS A 78 -6.87 6.28 17.66
C LYS A 78 -5.38 6.28 17.98
N LEU A 79 -4.51 6.05 16.99
CA LEU A 79 -3.07 6.13 17.18
C LEU A 79 -2.60 7.56 17.41
N ALA A 80 -3.10 8.52 16.62
CA ALA A 80 -2.79 9.94 16.78
C ALA A 80 -3.18 10.49 18.16
N ALA A 81 -4.27 9.99 18.74
CA ALA A 81 -4.68 10.35 20.10
C ALA A 81 -3.74 9.79 21.19
N ARG A 82 -2.96 8.75 20.89
CA ARG A 82 -2.01 8.12 21.81
C ARG A 82 -0.60 8.71 21.75
N GLY A 83 -0.28 9.46 20.69
CA GLY A 83 1.04 10.04 20.50
C GLY A 83 1.29 10.54 19.08
N PRO A 84 2.51 11.01 18.79
CA PRO A 84 2.88 11.44 17.45
C PRO A 84 2.80 10.27 16.46
N VAL A 85 2.37 10.59 15.24
CA VAL A 85 2.35 9.67 14.08
C VAL A 85 3.35 10.13 13.02
N PRO A 86 3.76 9.25 12.09
CA PRO A 86 4.67 9.62 11.01
C PRO A 86 4.18 10.82 10.18
N ASP A 87 5.07 11.73 9.81
CA ASP A 87 4.74 12.92 9.00
C ASP A 87 4.16 12.54 7.64
N ALA A 88 4.59 11.42 7.06
CA ALA A 88 4.03 10.89 5.81
C ALA A 88 2.51 10.68 5.91
N TRP A 89 1.99 10.23 7.05
CA TRP A 89 0.54 10.04 7.24
C TRP A 89 -0.20 11.37 7.24
N ARG A 90 0.41 12.43 7.78
CA ARG A 90 -0.18 13.79 7.79
C ARG A 90 -0.19 14.40 6.40
N GLY A 91 0.83 14.11 5.59
CA GLY A 91 0.88 14.52 4.20
C GLY A 91 -0.18 13.82 3.34
N GLU A 92 -0.39 12.52 3.56
CA GLU A 92 -1.36 11.72 2.81
C GLU A 92 -2.81 11.97 3.25
N TRP A 93 -3.07 12.07 4.56
CA TRP A 93 -4.41 12.18 5.13
C TRP A 93 -4.57 13.42 6.04
N PRO A 94 -4.34 14.64 5.54
CA PRO A 94 -4.36 15.85 6.37
C PRO A 94 -5.69 16.06 7.12
N TRP A 95 -6.83 15.69 6.51
CA TRP A 95 -8.16 15.82 7.10
C TRP A 95 -8.39 15.00 8.37
N LEU A 96 -7.55 13.99 8.64
CA LEU A 96 -7.63 13.19 9.86
C LEU A 96 -6.98 13.90 11.07
N PHE A 97 -6.20 14.95 10.83
CA PHE A 97 -5.40 15.63 11.85
C PHE A 97 -5.79 17.08 12.08
N ASP A 98 -6.46 17.71 11.11
CA ASP A 98 -6.96 19.07 11.23
C ASP A 98 -8.20 19.10 12.15
N ARG A 99 -7.99 19.49 13.41
CA ARG A 99 -9.03 19.79 14.39
C ARG A 99 -8.77 21.10 15.10
#